data_AF-A0AAW5A691-F1
#
_entry.id   AF-A0AAW5A691-F1
#
_cell.length_a   1.000
_cell.length_b   1.000
_cell.length_c   1.000
_cell.angle_alpha   90.00
_cell.angle_beta   90.00
_cell.angle_gamma   90.00
#
_symmetry.space_group_name_H-M   'P 1'
#
loop_
_entity.id
_entity.type
_entity.pdbx_description
1 polymer ?
#
loop_
_entity_poly.entity_id
_entity_poly.type
_entity_poly.pdbx_seq_one_letter_code
_entity_poly.pdbx_strand_id
1 'polypeptide(L)'
;MSLLKKKSSLLEEREPLTTKSAVIEEQREQTREYQKQQRAKYADYWKAEKSVIDGIGGNELNDYIVEHVANMADNRCGIHSMKINPYELAIIKKAMEIEGSRSSRELFINYCKSIVKGNTKSNDDK
;
A
#
# COMPACT_ATOMS: atom_id res chain seq x y z
N MET A 1 42.36 -33.20 52.47
CA MET A 1 42.45 -32.04 51.55
C MET A 1 41.97 -32.51 50.17
N SER A 2 40.65 -32.60 49.98
CA SER A 2 39.80 -31.73 49.15
C SER A 2 39.82 -32.07 47.65
N LEU A 3 38.79 -32.80 47.22
CA LEU A 3 38.41 -33.02 45.82
C LEU A 3 37.82 -31.72 45.27
N LEU A 4 38.45 -31.14 44.25
CA LEU A 4 37.93 -29.97 43.56
C LEU A 4 36.60 -30.32 42.86
N LYS A 5 35.49 -29.80 43.41
CA LYS A 5 34.16 -29.88 42.79
C LYS A 5 34.19 -29.19 41.43
N LYS A 6 33.99 -29.95 40.36
CA LYS A 6 33.76 -29.44 39.01
C LYS A 6 32.48 -28.59 39.06
N LYS A 7 32.60 -27.27 38.88
CA LYS A 7 31.44 -26.40 38.72
C LYS A 7 30.66 -26.88 37.50
N SER A 8 29.43 -27.36 37.71
CA SER A 8 28.46 -27.51 36.64
C SER A 8 28.09 -26.12 36.15
N SER A 9 28.81 -25.63 35.14
CA SER A 9 28.22 -24.64 34.25
C SER A 9 27.04 -25.34 33.60
N LEU A 10 25.83 -25.06 34.11
CA LEU A 10 24.61 -25.25 33.33
C LEU A 10 24.92 -24.61 31.98
N LEU A 11 24.93 -25.44 30.95
CA LEU A 11 25.00 -25.01 29.57
C LEU A 11 23.90 -23.95 29.41
N GLU A 12 24.27 -22.70 29.18
CA GLU A 12 23.37 -21.79 28.49
C GLU A 12 22.99 -22.50 27.20
N GLU A 13 21.74 -22.98 27.13
CA GLU A 13 21.16 -23.50 25.92
C GLU A 13 21.24 -22.39 24.89
N ARG A 14 22.26 -22.46 24.03
CA ARG A 14 22.38 -21.55 22.90
C ARG A 14 21.16 -21.78 22.03
N GLU A 15 20.34 -20.74 21.86
CA GLU A 15 19.18 -20.80 20.98
C GLU A 15 19.60 -21.29 19.59
N PRO A 16 18.78 -22.15 18.95
CA PRO A 16 19.09 -22.65 17.63
C PRO A 16 19.19 -21.50 16.63
N LEU A 17 20.22 -21.53 15.79
CA LEU A 17 20.44 -20.53 14.73
C LEU A 17 19.19 -20.51 13.82
N THR A 18 18.41 -19.43 13.86
CA THR A 18 17.18 -19.30 13.07
C THR A 18 17.48 -19.44 11.58
N THR A 19 16.66 -20.20 10.86
CA THR A 19 16.82 -20.38 9.41
C THR A 19 16.41 -19.10 8.68
N LYS A 20 17.04 -18.82 7.52
CA LYS A 20 16.66 -17.66 6.69
C LYS A 20 15.17 -17.63 6.35
N SER A 21 14.55 -18.80 6.17
CA SER A 21 13.11 -18.93 5.93
C SER A 21 12.27 -18.49 7.13
N ALA A 22 12.65 -18.88 8.35
CA ALA A 22 11.94 -18.48 9.56
C ALA A 22 11.99 -16.96 9.78
N VAL A 23 13.13 -16.32 9.52
CA VAL A 23 13.27 -14.86 9.58
C VAL A 23 12.39 -14.16 8.54
N ILE A 24 12.29 -14.69 7.32
CA ILE A 24 11.43 -14.13 6.27
C ILE A 24 9.94 -14.27 6.63
N GLU A 25 9.54 -15.39 7.22
CA GLU A 25 8.16 -15.61 7.66
C GLU A 25 7.76 -14.65 8.79
N GLU A 26 8.61 -14.51 9.80
CA GLU A 26 8.39 -13.57 10.90
C GLU A 26 8.25 -12.12 10.40
N GLN A 27 9.13 -11.69 9.48
CA GLN A 27 9.03 -10.36 8.85
C GLN A 27 7.73 -10.17 8.08
N ARG A 28 7.25 -11.22 7.38
CA ARG A 28 5.97 -11.17 6.64
C ARG A 28 4.80 -11.03 7.60
N GLU A 29 4.81 -11.74 8.73
CA GLU A 29 3.77 -11.66 9.75
C GLU A 29 3.74 -10.27 10.39
N GLN A 30 4.89 -9.76 10.85
CA GLN A 30 5.02 -8.42 11.40
C GLN A 30 4.52 -7.35 10.41
N THR A 31 4.87 -7.49 9.13
CA THR A 31 4.42 -6.57 8.07
C THR A 31 2.90 -6.62 7.89
N ARG A 32 2.30 -7.83 7.89
CA ARG A 32 0.84 -8.00 7.74
C ARG A 32 0.09 -7.42 8.94
N GLU A 33 0.58 -7.66 10.15
CA GLU A 33 -0.01 -7.11 11.38
C GLU A 33 0.07 -5.60 11.41
N TYR A 34 1.24 -5.03 11.12
CA TYR A 34 1.41 -3.59 10.99
C TYR A 34 0.44 -2.99 9.97
N GLN A 35 0.34 -3.57 8.77
CA GLN A 35 -0.61 -3.11 7.75
C GLN A 35 -2.07 -3.24 8.19
N LYS A 36 -2.42 -4.28 8.96
CA LYS A 36 -3.77 -4.45 9.53
C LYS A 36 -4.06 -3.35 10.54
N GLN A 37 -3.12 -3.05 11.44
CA GLN A 37 -3.26 -1.98 12.44
C GLN A 37 -3.36 -0.60 11.79
N GLN A 38 -2.50 -0.28 10.81
CA GLN A 38 -2.58 0.98 10.08
C GLN A 38 -3.92 1.12 9.35
N ARG A 39 -4.39 0.06 8.68
CA ARG A 39 -5.71 0.09 8.04
C ARG A 39 -6.82 0.36 9.04
N ALA A 40 -6.81 -0.29 10.21
CA ALA A 40 -7.80 -0.06 11.25
C ALA A 40 -7.75 1.38 11.77
N LYS A 41 -6.55 1.92 12.02
CA LYS A 41 -6.34 3.29 12.53
C LYS A 41 -6.91 4.37 11.59
N TYR A 42 -6.76 4.19 10.28
CA TYR A 42 -7.21 5.18 9.28
C TYR A 42 -8.52 4.80 8.58
N ALA A 43 -9.20 3.73 9.01
CA ALA A 43 -10.41 3.24 8.35
C ALA A 43 -11.55 4.26 8.43
N ASP A 44 -11.76 4.86 9.60
CA ASP A 44 -12.90 5.76 9.82
C ASP A 44 -12.69 7.10 9.13
N TYR A 45 -11.45 7.62 9.17
CA TYR A 45 -11.07 8.79 8.36
C TYR A 45 -11.33 8.54 6.87
N TRP A 46 -10.87 7.41 6.35
CA TRP A 46 -11.11 7.06 4.95
C TRP A 46 -12.60 6.91 4.60
N LYS A 47 -13.40 6.32 5.47
CA LYS A 47 -14.85 6.21 5.24
C LYS A 47 -15.52 7.58 5.20
N ALA A 48 -15.12 8.49 6.09
CA ALA A 48 -15.63 9.85 6.12
C ALA A 48 -15.28 10.59 4.82
N GLU A 49 -14.01 10.59 4.42
CA GLU A 49 -13.56 11.21 3.16
C GLU A 49 -14.25 10.59 1.94
N LYS A 50 -14.35 9.25 1.89
CA LYS A 50 -15.06 8.57 0.81
C LYS A 50 -16.52 9.02 0.71
N SER A 51 -17.21 9.18 1.84
CA SER A 51 -18.60 9.64 1.85
C SER A 51 -18.75 11.06 1.31
N VAL A 52 -17.77 11.94 1.54
CA VAL A 52 -17.74 13.29 0.95
C VAL A 52 -17.54 13.18 -0.56
N ILE A 53 -16.53 12.41 -1.00
CA ILE A 53 -16.20 12.23 -2.42
C ILE A 53 -17.37 11.60 -3.20
N ASP A 54 -18.06 10.62 -2.62
CA ASP A 54 -19.24 9.99 -3.24
C ASP A 54 -20.42 10.97 -3.42
N GLY A 55 -20.47 12.04 -2.61
CA GLY A 55 -21.55 13.03 -2.59
C GLY A 55 -21.33 14.24 -3.50
N ILE A 56 -20.11 14.45 -3.99
CA ILE A 56 -19.75 15.59 -4.85
C ILE A 56 -19.55 15.17 -6.31
N GLY A 57 -19.59 16.13 -7.24
CA GLY A 57 -19.38 15.86 -8.66
C GLY A 57 -18.98 17.10 -9.46
N GLY A 58 -18.63 16.90 -10.74
CA GLY A 58 -18.30 18.01 -11.65
C GLY A 58 -17.15 18.88 -11.13
N ASN A 59 -17.39 20.19 -11.04
CA ASN A 59 -16.38 21.17 -10.61
C ASN A 59 -15.99 21.01 -9.14
N GLU A 60 -16.92 20.63 -8.26
CA GLU A 60 -16.62 20.42 -6.83
C GLU A 60 -15.59 19.30 -6.62
N LEU A 61 -15.60 18.29 -7.50
CA LEU A 61 -14.60 17.23 -7.47
C LEU A 61 -13.22 17.72 -7.91
N ASN A 62 -13.15 18.67 -8.86
CA ASN A 62 -11.90 19.30 -9.26
C ASN A 62 -11.35 20.17 -8.13
N ASP A 63 -12.21 20.96 -7.48
CA ASP A 63 -11.83 21.81 -6.35
C ASP A 63 -11.30 20.94 -5.20
N TYR A 64 -11.99 19.84 -4.87
CA TYR A 64 -11.52 18.87 -3.88
C TYR A 64 -10.12 18.32 -4.23
N ILE A 65 -9.89 17.95 -5.49
CA ILE A 65 -8.57 17.46 -5.94
C ILE A 65 -7.47 18.53 -5.74
N VAL A 66 -7.76 19.80 -6.05
CA VAL A 66 -6.80 20.92 -5.93
C VAL A 66 -6.51 21.26 -4.47
N GLU A 67 -7.54 21.31 -3.63
CA GLU A 67 -7.40 21.61 -2.20
C GLU A 67 -6.62 20.51 -1.46
N HIS A 68 -6.76 19.25 -1.88
CA HIS A 68 -6.17 18.10 -1.21
C HIS A 68 -4.88 17.59 -1.87
N VAL A 69 -4.22 18.38 -2.73
CA VAL A 69 -2.93 18.00 -3.36
C VAL A 69 -1.85 17.66 -2.32
N ALA A 70 -1.84 18.36 -1.18
CA ALA A 70 -0.88 18.13 -0.09
C ALA A 70 -1.00 16.72 0.53
N ASN A 71 -2.18 16.09 0.41
CA ASN A 71 -2.50 14.80 1.02
C ASN A 71 -2.03 13.61 0.16
N MET A 72 -1.29 13.85 -0.93
CA MET A 72 -0.76 12.75 -1.77
C MET A 72 0.13 11.76 -1.02
N ALA A 73 0.75 12.19 0.08
CA ALA A 73 1.60 11.36 0.94
C ALA A 73 0.82 10.60 2.03
N ASP A 74 -0.50 10.79 2.13
CA ASP A 74 -1.30 10.19 3.18
C ASP A 74 -1.31 8.66 3.12
N ASN A 75 -1.58 8.07 4.28
CA ASN A 75 -1.61 6.62 4.44
C ASN A 75 -2.71 5.99 3.58
N ARG A 76 -2.28 5.08 2.71
CA ARG A 76 -3.17 4.36 1.80
C ARG A 76 -3.89 3.24 2.56
N CYS A 77 -5.06 3.53 3.10
CA CYS A 77 -5.88 2.57 3.86
C CYS A 77 -7.10 2.03 3.08
N GLY A 78 -7.55 2.74 2.03
CA GLY A 78 -8.66 2.31 1.17
C GLY A 78 -8.28 1.19 0.19
N ILE A 79 -9.25 0.31 -0.09
CA ILE A 79 -9.14 -0.76 -1.10
C ILE A 79 -10.12 -0.48 -2.24
N HIS A 80 -9.59 -0.42 -3.46
CA HIS A 80 -10.36 -0.43 -4.69
C HIS A 80 -10.02 -1.71 -5.46
N SER A 81 -11.01 -2.58 -5.65
CA SER A 81 -10.83 -3.89 -6.28
C SER A 81 -11.65 -3.97 -7.56
N MET A 82 -11.05 -4.51 -8.62
CA MET A 82 -11.71 -4.77 -9.90
C MET A 82 -11.67 -6.27 -10.19
N LYS A 83 -12.77 -6.81 -10.71
CA LYS A 83 -12.77 -8.17 -11.26
C LYS A 83 -12.18 -8.11 -12.67
N ILE A 84 -11.20 -8.97 -12.94
CA ILE A 84 -10.55 -9.04 -14.24
C ILE A 84 -10.40 -10.49 -14.68
N ASN A 85 -10.45 -10.72 -15.98
CA ASN A 85 -10.18 -12.01 -16.60
C ASN A 85 -8.68 -12.15 -16.97
N PRO A 86 -8.22 -13.34 -17.39
CA PRO A 86 -6.81 -13.56 -17.72
C PRO A 86 -6.27 -12.70 -18.87
N TYR A 87 -7.11 -12.39 -19.86
CA TYR A 87 -6.74 -11.54 -21.00
C TYR A 87 -6.51 -10.08 -20.58
N GLU A 88 -7.40 -9.54 -19.76
CA GLU A 88 -7.28 -8.19 -19.18
C GLU A 88 -6.04 -8.08 -18.30
N LEU A 89 -5.73 -9.12 -17.52
CA LEU A 89 -4.49 -9.17 -16.75
C LEU A 89 -3.25 -9.11 -17.65
N ALA A 90 -3.26 -9.80 -18.79
CA ALA A 90 -2.16 -9.76 -19.75
C ALA A 90 -1.98 -8.35 -20.36
N ILE A 91 -3.08 -7.67 -20.70
CA ILE A 91 -3.06 -6.27 -21.16
C ILE A 91 -2.45 -5.36 -20.09
N ILE A 92 -2.94 -5.45 -18.85
CA ILE A 92 -2.46 -4.61 -17.74
C ILE A 92 -0.96 -4.82 -17.54
N LYS A 93 -0.48 -6.07 -17.53
CA LYS A 93 0.95 -6.37 -17.42
C LYS A 93 1.74 -5.75 -18.58
N LYS A 94 1.25 -5.86 -19.81
CA LYS A 94 1.96 -5.28 -20.96
C LYS A 94 2.01 -3.75 -20.91
N ALA A 95 0.92 -3.11 -20.49
CA ALA A 95 0.88 -1.67 -20.29
C ALA A 95 1.84 -1.21 -19.18
N MET A 96 1.94 -1.96 -18.08
CA MET A 96 2.92 -1.68 -17.02
C MET A 96 4.36 -1.73 -17.53
N GLU A 97 4.70 -2.68 -18.40
CA GLU A 97 6.03 -2.76 -19.04
C GLU A 97 6.33 -1.54 -19.91
N ILE A 98 5.36 -1.10 -20.72
CA ILE A 98 5.53 0.03 -21.64
C ILE A 98 5.71 1.34 -20.88
N GLU A 99 4.85 1.60 -19.90
CA GLU A 99 4.86 2.83 -19.09
C GLU A 99 5.91 2.81 -17.97
N GLY A 100 6.56 1.67 -17.71
CA GLY A 100 7.52 1.52 -16.61
C GLY A 100 6.89 1.65 -15.21
N SER A 101 5.61 1.31 -15.07
CA SER A 101 4.88 1.41 -13.80
C SER A 101 5.23 0.27 -12.85
N ARG A 102 5.45 0.57 -11.55
CA ARG A 102 5.80 -0.45 -10.54
C ARG A 102 4.62 -1.31 -10.12
N SER A 103 3.40 -0.81 -10.32
CA SER A 103 2.16 -1.51 -9.97
C SER A 103 1.00 -1.11 -10.88
N SER A 104 -0.02 -1.97 -10.98
CA SER A 104 -1.25 -1.67 -11.72
C SER A 104 -1.99 -0.46 -11.15
N ARG A 105 -1.91 -0.24 -9.82
CA ARG A 105 -2.43 0.97 -9.18
C ARG A 105 -1.75 2.23 -9.71
N GLU A 106 -0.42 2.23 -9.78
CA GLU A 106 0.36 3.37 -10.25
C GLU A 106 0.00 3.71 -11.69
N LEU A 107 -0.05 2.70 -12.55
CA LEU A 107 -0.51 2.82 -13.93
C LEU A 107 -1.92 3.46 -13.99
N PHE A 108 -2.87 2.91 -13.23
CA PHE A 108 -4.25 3.39 -13.22
C PHE A 108 -4.39 4.83 -12.74
N ILE A 109 -3.74 5.18 -11.61
CA ILE A 109 -3.81 6.54 -11.07
C ILE A 109 -3.15 7.55 -12.04
N ASN A 110 -2.02 7.20 -12.65
CA ASN A 110 -1.37 8.06 -13.63
C ASN A 110 -2.25 8.27 -14.87
N TYR A 111 -2.88 7.20 -15.36
CA TYR A 111 -3.84 7.27 -16.46
C TYR A 111 -5.02 8.19 -16.11
N CYS A 112 -5.66 8.02 -14.94
CA CYS A 112 -6.74 8.90 -14.49
C CYS A 112 -6.29 10.36 -14.37
N LYS A 113 -5.11 10.62 -13.79
CA LYS A 113 -4.54 11.98 -13.71
C LYS A 113 -4.31 12.59 -15.10
N SER A 114 -3.91 11.78 -16.08
CA SER A 114 -3.72 12.25 -17.46
C SER A 114 -5.03 12.70 -18.11
N ILE A 115 -6.14 11.98 -17.84
CA ILE A 115 -7.47 12.34 -18.32
C ILE A 115 -7.94 13.64 -17.67
N VAL A 116 -7.80 13.76 -16.35
CA VAL A 116 -8.17 14.98 -15.61
C VAL A 116 -7.40 16.19 -16.15
N LYS A 117 -6.09 16.06 -16.40
CA LYS A 117 -5.26 17.11 -17.02
C LYS A 117 -5.59 17.39 -18.48
N GLY A 118 -6.05 16.40 -19.23
CA GLY A 118 -6.45 16.55 -20.63
C GLY A 118 -7.76 17.33 -20.78
N ASN A 119 -8.73 17.07 -19.90
CA ASN A 119 -10.03 17.75 -19.90
C ASN A 119 -9.97 19.19 -19.42
N THR A 120 -8.99 19.58 -18.58
CA THR A 120 -8.85 20.99 -18.19
C THR A 120 -8.37 21.88 -19.34
N LYS A 121 -7.51 21.37 -20.23
CA LYS A 121 -6.99 22.15 -21.37
C LYS A 121 -8.04 22.47 -22.44
N SER A 122 -9.11 21.70 -22.55
CA SER A 122 -10.15 21.91 -23.56
C SER A 122 -11.21 22.96 -23.18
N ASN A 123 -11.25 23.38 -21.92
CA ASN A 123 -12.24 24.35 -21.42
C ASN A 123 -11.73 25.80 -21.38
N ASP A 124 -10.42 26.03 -21.52
CA ASP A 124 -9.83 27.37 -21.58
C ASP A 124 -9.82 27.96 -23.02
N ASP A 125 -10.17 27.15 -24.04
CA ASP A 125 -10.19 27.54 -25.46
C ASP A 125 -11.62 27.77 -26.03
N LYS A 126 -12.60 28.12 -25.18
CA LYS A 126 -13.97 28.46 -25.63
C LYS A 126 -14.51 29.75 -25.05
#